data_AF-A4XWX8-F1
#
_entry.id   AF-A4XWX8-F1
#
_cell.length_a   1.000
_cell.length_b   1.000
_cell.length_c   1.000
_cell.angle_alpha   90.00
_cell.angle_beta   90.00
_cell.angle_gamma   90.00
#
_symmetry.space_group_name_H-M   'P 1'
#
loop_
_entity.id
_entity.type
_entity.pdbx_description
1 polymer ?
#
loop_
_entity_poly.entity_id
_entity_poly.type
_entity_poly.pdbx_seq_one_letter_code
_entity_poly.pdbx_strand_id
1 'polypeptide(L)'
;MSKNIWGPKTTGSDGVMSEDDFIAFAIAKVGDGGTTWRKNVAKAYNAITNHDGQAGANDKYPHKGKAVCHVSEGKRGAGNGVSVFFTAKGEVVASIIGIGYHIGSASYHLEWRLPSWDTANSANITL
;
A
#
# COMPACT_ATOMS: atom_id res chain seq x y z
N MET A 1 3.35 16.72 8.68
CA MET A 1 4.71 16.13 8.59
C MET A 1 4.67 15.09 7.50
N SER A 2 5.66 15.05 6.62
CA SER A 2 5.77 13.98 5.62
C SER A 2 6.03 12.64 6.32
N LYS A 3 5.44 11.56 5.78
CA LYS A 3 5.68 10.19 6.24
C LYS A 3 6.89 9.61 5.51
N ASN A 4 7.70 8.86 6.23
CA ASN A 4 8.73 8.01 5.64
C ASN A 4 8.16 6.62 5.45
N ILE A 5 8.36 6.00 4.28
CA ILE A 5 8.01 4.59 4.08
C ILE A 5 9.25 3.76 4.42
N TRP A 6 9.15 2.83 5.36
CA TRP A 6 10.28 1.97 5.73
C TRP A 6 10.13 0.56 5.13
N GLY A 7 11.22 0.04 4.57
CA GLY A 7 11.24 -1.30 3.99
C GLY A 7 12.56 -1.60 3.26
N PRO A 8 12.59 -2.66 2.45
CA PRO A 8 13.80 -3.07 1.75
C PRO A 8 14.17 -2.07 0.66
N LYS A 9 15.45 -1.72 0.60
CA LYS A 9 16.01 -0.89 -0.45
C LYS A 9 16.58 -1.74 -1.58
N THR A 10 16.61 -1.19 -2.78
CA THR A 10 17.29 -1.75 -3.95
C THR A 10 18.79 -1.97 -3.71
N THR A 11 19.39 -1.24 -2.77
CA THR A 11 20.79 -1.40 -2.33
C THR A 11 21.03 -2.61 -1.43
N GLY A 12 19.99 -3.39 -1.08
CA GLY A 12 20.10 -4.64 -0.32
C GLY A 12 20.01 -4.51 1.20
N SER A 13 19.72 -3.33 1.74
CA SER A 13 19.48 -3.10 3.17
C SER A 13 18.07 -2.56 3.42
N ASP A 14 17.55 -2.73 4.64
CA ASP A 14 16.31 -2.07 5.05
C ASP A 14 16.57 -0.60 5.41
N GLY A 15 15.62 0.27 5.10
CA GLY A 15 15.72 1.70 5.38
C GLY A 15 14.50 2.50 4.94
N VAL A 16 14.63 3.83 4.96
CA VAL A 16 13.64 4.70 4.31
C VAL A 16 13.72 4.48 2.80
N MET A 17 12.60 4.07 2.24
CA MET A 17 12.45 3.77 0.82
C MET A 17 12.31 5.07 0.03
N SER A 18 13.10 5.16 -1.04
CA SER A 18 12.83 6.12 -2.13
C SER A 18 11.61 5.69 -2.96
N GLU A 19 11.17 6.56 -3.88
CA GLU A 19 10.13 6.20 -4.85
C GLU A 19 10.55 4.97 -5.67
N ASP A 20 11.81 4.90 -6.11
CA ASP A 20 12.35 3.76 -6.87
C ASP A 20 12.38 2.47 -6.04
N ASP A 21 12.78 2.56 -4.76
CA ASP A 21 12.72 1.41 -3.84
C ASP A 21 11.28 0.91 -3.67
N PHE A 22 10.32 1.83 -3.60
CA PHE A 22 8.90 1.52 -3.47
C PHE A 22 8.31 0.88 -4.72
N ILE A 23 8.65 1.38 -5.91
CA ILE A 23 8.24 0.78 -7.17
C ILE A 23 8.86 -0.62 -7.30
N ALA A 24 10.16 -0.77 -7.01
CA ALA A 24 10.84 -2.06 -7.06
C ALA A 24 10.23 -3.07 -6.08
N PHE A 25 9.91 -2.63 -4.86
CA PHE A 25 9.21 -3.44 -3.87
C PHE A 25 7.84 -3.89 -4.37
N ALA A 26 7.02 -2.98 -4.90
CA ALA A 26 5.70 -3.31 -5.41
C ALA A 26 5.79 -4.35 -6.55
N ILE A 27 6.70 -4.14 -7.51
CA ILE A 27 6.93 -5.09 -8.61
C ILE A 27 7.34 -6.46 -8.07
N ALA A 28 8.24 -6.50 -7.09
CA ALA A 28 8.68 -7.76 -6.49
C ALA A 28 7.55 -8.51 -5.75
N LYS A 29 6.49 -7.80 -5.32
CA LYS A 29 5.36 -8.41 -4.60
C LYS A 29 4.20 -8.81 -5.49
N VAL A 30 3.85 -8.01 -6.49
CA VAL A 30 2.64 -8.21 -7.31
C VAL A 30 2.89 -8.30 -8.80
N GLY A 31 4.13 -8.11 -9.27
CA GLY A 31 4.50 -8.10 -10.68
C GLY A 31 4.45 -6.71 -11.32
N ASP A 32 4.96 -6.60 -12.55
CA ASP A 32 4.97 -5.35 -13.31
C ASP A 32 3.74 -5.25 -14.22
N GLY A 33 2.83 -4.32 -13.88
CA GLY A 33 1.66 -3.99 -14.70
C GLY A 33 1.95 -3.06 -15.89
N GLY A 34 3.22 -2.72 -16.13
CA GLY A 34 3.66 -1.84 -17.21
C GLY A 34 3.68 -0.35 -16.85
N THR A 35 3.92 0.50 -17.84
CA THR A 35 4.22 1.94 -17.65
C THR A 35 3.14 2.70 -16.88
N THR A 36 1.86 2.46 -17.18
CA THR A 36 0.75 3.14 -16.49
C THR A 36 0.65 2.71 -15.04
N TRP A 37 0.81 1.41 -14.77
CA TRP A 37 0.79 0.87 -13.43
C TRP A 37 1.93 1.45 -12.58
N ARG A 38 3.16 1.48 -13.12
CA ARG A 38 4.33 2.09 -12.44
C ARG A 38 4.10 3.56 -12.08
N LYS A 39 3.48 4.34 -12.99
CA LYS A 39 3.09 5.73 -12.70
C LYS A 39 2.08 5.82 -11.55
N ASN A 40 1.14 4.89 -11.47
CA ASN A 40 0.15 4.87 -10.38
C ASN A 40 0.79 4.42 -9.05
N VAL A 41 1.77 3.52 -9.08
CA VAL A 41 2.58 3.16 -7.89
C VAL A 41 3.39 4.36 -7.40
N ALA A 42 4.02 5.12 -8.29
CA ALA A 42 4.72 6.37 -7.95
C ALA A 42 3.77 7.41 -7.33
N LYS A 43 2.56 7.56 -7.88
CA LYS A 43 1.53 8.42 -7.27
C LYS A 43 1.13 7.93 -5.88
N ALA A 44 0.96 6.63 -5.70
CA ALA A 44 0.64 6.05 -4.40
C ALA A 44 1.74 6.31 -3.38
N TYR A 45 3.02 6.18 -3.76
CA TYR A 45 4.15 6.59 -2.92
C TYR A 45 4.01 8.04 -2.47
N ASN A 46 3.80 8.97 -3.40
CA ASN A 46 3.64 10.40 -3.10
C ASN A 46 2.39 10.68 -2.24
N ALA A 47 1.30 9.94 -2.42
CA ALA A 47 0.11 10.07 -1.59
C ALA A 47 0.38 9.59 -0.16
N ILE A 48 1.12 8.49 0.03
CA ILE A 48 1.49 7.96 1.36
C ILE A 48 2.42 8.92 2.09
N THR A 49 3.45 9.44 1.42
CA THR A 49 4.41 10.38 2.03
C THR A 49 3.75 11.69 2.44
N ASN A 50 2.67 12.11 1.78
CA ASN A 50 1.87 13.28 2.14
C ASN A 50 0.65 12.98 3.01
N HIS A 51 0.44 11.71 3.39
CA HIS A 51 -0.74 11.29 4.13
C HIS A 51 -0.71 11.82 5.59
N ASP A 52 -1.80 12.43 6.06
CA ASP A 52 -1.89 12.99 7.42
C ASP A 52 -1.95 11.91 8.51
N GLY A 53 -2.35 10.69 8.16
CA GLY A 53 -2.44 9.52 9.03
C GLY A 53 -3.76 9.48 9.83
N GLN A 54 -4.67 10.42 9.62
CA GLN A 54 -5.95 10.49 10.33
C GLN A 54 -7.10 10.18 9.38
N ALA A 55 -7.08 10.72 8.16
CA ALA A 55 -8.11 10.49 7.16
C ALA A 55 -7.97 9.08 6.53
N GLY A 56 -9.10 8.41 6.26
CA GLY A 56 -9.10 7.14 5.51
C GLY A 56 -8.55 5.91 6.25
N ALA A 57 -8.23 6.02 7.54
CA ALA A 57 -7.87 4.88 8.37
C ALA A 57 -9.11 4.00 8.65
N ASN A 58 -8.97 2.71 8.44
CA ASN A 58 -10.00 1.72 8.67
C ASN A 58 -9.60 0.78 9.83
N ASP A 59 -10.53 0.59 10.77
CA ASP A 59 -10.32 -0.22 11.97
C ASP A 59 -10.94 -1.64 11.87
N LYS A 60 -11.56 -1.99 10.74
CA LYS A 60 -12.15 -3.31 10.49
C LYS A 60 -11.11 -4.42 10.35
N TYR A 61 -9.95 -4.09 9.79
CA TYR A 61 -8.82 -5.01 9.61
C TYR A 61 -7.52 -4.38 10.13
N PRO A 62 -7.37 -4.20 11.45
CA PRO A 62 -6.15 -3.62 12.01
C PRO A 62 -4.96 -4.58 11.84
N HIS A 63 -3.75 -4.04 11.78
CA HIS A 63 -2.52 -4.84 11.77
C HIS A 63 -1.74 -4.59 13.05
N LYS A 64 -1.54 -5.65 13.86
CA LYS A 64 -0.82 -5.58 15.14
C LYS A 64 -1.36 -4.47 16.07
N GLY A 65 -2.68 -4.32 16.13
CA GLY A 65 -3.35 -3.29 16.94
C GLY A 65 -3.30 -1.87 16.36
N LYS A 66 -2.71 -1.67 15.18
CA LYS A 66 -2.68 -0.39 14.47
C LYS A 66 -3.77 -0.33 13.40
N ALA A 67 -4.42 0.82 13.30
CA ALA A 67 -5.34 1.11 12.22
C ALA A 67 -4.62 1.09 10.86
N VAL A 68 -5.34 0.70 9.82
CA VAL A 68 -4.79 0.57 8.46
C VAL A 68 -5.33 1.68 7.58
N CYS A 69 -4.43 2.46 7.00
CA CYS A 69 -4.74 3.41 5.95
C CYS A 69 -4.58 2.74 4.58
N HIS A 70 -5.14 3.36 3.56
CA HIS A 70 -4.88 2.95 2.18
C HIS A 70 -4.90 4.15 1.24
N VAL A 71 -4.19 4.02 0.12
CA VAL A 71 -4.28 4.92 -1.02
C VAL A 71 -4.59 4.09 -2.25
N SER A 72 -5.39 4.64 -3.16
CA SER A 72 -5.76 3.98 -4.41
C SER A 72 -5.54 4.91 -5.59
N GLU A 73 -4.82 4.43 -6.59
CA GLU A 73 -4.43 5.21 -7.77
C GLU A 73 -4.78 4.45 -9.05
N GLY A 74 -5.18 5.21 -10.08
CA GLY A 74 -5.52 4.66 -11.38
C GLY A 74 -6.97 4.14 -11.49
N LYS A 75 -7.27 3.52 -12.64
CA LYS A 75 -8.60 2.97 -12.92
C LYS A 75 -8.84 1.71 -12.07
N ARG A 76 -10.05 1.57 -11.52
CA ARG A 76 -10.50 0.34 -10.82
C ARG A 76 -10.30 -0.90 -11.70
N GLY A 77 -9.87 -1.99 -11.08
CA GLY A 77 -9.55 -3.25 -11.75
C GLY A 77 -8.05 -3.50 -11.93
N ALA A 78 -7.73 -4.75 -12.29
CA ALA A 78 -6.38 -5.24 -12.46
C ALA A 78 -5.59 -4.53 -13.58
N GLY A 79 -4.27 -4.63 -13.52
CA GLY A 79 -3.36 -4.19 -14.57
C GLY A 79 -2.99 -2.70 -14.55
N ASN A 80 -3.92 -1.81 -14.19
CA ASN A 80 -3.65 -0.36 -14.12
C ASN A 80 -3.90 0.24 -12.73
N GLY A 81 -4.91 -0.24 -12.01
CA GLY A 81 -5.21 0.23 -10.66
C GLY A 81 -4.19 -0.31 -9.67
N VAL A 82 -3.82 0.51 -8.68
CA VAL A 82 -3.07 0.06 -7.51
C VAL A 82 -3.76 0.57 -6.26
N SER A 83 -3.76 -0.25 -5.22
CA SER A 83 -4.20 0.10 -3.87
C SER A 83 -3.16 -0.40 -2.90
N VAL A 84 -2.61 0.52 -2.11
CA VAL A 84 -1.54 0.21 -1.15
C VAL A 84 -2.09 0.40 0.24
N PHE A 85 -1.94 -0.63 1.08
CA PHE A 85 -2.39 -0.66 2.46
C PHE A 85 -1.19 -0.54 3.38
N PHE A 86 -1.31 0.32 4.40
CA PHE A 86 -0.19 0.64 5.26
C PHE A 86 -0.65 1.07 6.67
N THR A 87 0.21 0.84 7.66
CA THR A 87 0.03 1.40 9.01
C THR A 87 0.76 2.74 9.07
N ALA A 88 0.04 3.83 9.39
CA ALA A 88 0.64 5.16 9.58
C ALA A 88 -0.17 6.09 10.53
N LYS A 89 -1.19 5.56 11.22
CA LYS A 89 -2.08 6.38 12.05
C LYS A 89 -1.33 6.99 13.22
N GLY A 90 -1.11 8.31 13.17
CA GLY A 90 -0.31 9.04 14.16
C GLY A 90 1.20 8.79 14.10
N GLU A 91 1.68 7.91 13.20
CA GLU A 91 3.09 7.52 13.12
C GLU A 91 3.80 8.26 11.99
N VAL A 92 5.06 8.65 12.19
CA VAL A 92 5.88 9.30 11.14
C VAL A 92 6.36 8.30 10.09
N VAL A 93 6.42 7.02 10.44
CA VAL A 93 6.88 5.94 9.55
C VAL A 93 5.71 5.08 9.13
N ALA A 94 5.50 4.94 7.82
CA ALA A 94 4.51 4.05 7.24
C ALA A 94 5.12 2.64 7.01
N SER A 95 4.39 1.60 7.40
CA SER A 95 4.73 0.21 7.07
C SER A 95 3.70 -0.36 6.09
N ILE A 96 4.16 -0.79 4.91
CA ILE A 96 3.31 -1.36 3.87
C ILE A 96 2.94 -2.80 4.24
N ILE A 97 1.65 -3.09 4.27
CA ILE A 97 1.13 -4.38 4.73
C ILE A 97 0.34 -5.13 3.65
N GLY A 98 -0.03 -4.46 2.56
CA GLY A 98 -0.64 -5.09 1.40
C GLY A 98 -0.68 -4.20 0.17
N ILE A 99 -0.82 -4.84 -0.99
CA ILE A 99 -0.92 -4.23 -2.32
C ILE A 99 -1.99 -4.99 -3.11
N GLY A 100 -2.78 -4.26 -3.89
CA GLY A 100 -3.75 -4.84 -4.80
C GLY A 100 -4.43 -3.77 -5.63
N TYR A 101 -5.75 -3.86 -5.85
CA TYR A 101 -6.50 -2.87 -6.62
C TYR A 101 -7.96 -2.78 -6.20
N HIS A 102 -8.57 -1.62 -6.45
CA HIS A 102 -9.95 -1.35 -6.12
C HIS A 102 -10.90 -2.02 -7.13
N ILE A 103 -11.89 -2.77 -6.66
CA ILE A 103 -12.88 -3.52 -7.46
C ILE A 103 -14.33 -3.05 -7.24
N GLY A 104 -14.58 -2.20 -6.23
CA GLY A 104 -15.92 -1.74 -5.86
C GLY A 104 -15.94 -0.29 -5.37
N SER A 105 -16.92 0.05 -4.53
CA SER A 105 -17.00 1.34 -3.84
C SER A 105 -16.08 1.42 -2.62
N ALA A 106 -15.97 0.31 -1.89
CA ALA A 106 -15.07 0.13 -0.76
C ALA A 106 -14.49 -1.30 -0.75
N SER A 107 -14.44 -1.96 -1.92
CA SER A 107 -14.00 -3.35 -2.06
C SER A 107 -12.73 -3.43 -2.88
N TYR A 108 -11.78 -4.23 -2.42
CA TYR A 108 -10.43 -4.33 -2.98
C TYR A 108 -10.06 -5.79 -3.16
N HIS A 109 -9.37 -6.09 -4.25
CA HIS A 109 -8.64 -7.33 -4.41
C HIS A 109 -7.22 -7.14 -3.90
N LEU A 110 -6.70 -8.06 -3.09
CA LEU A 110 -5.33 -8.08 -2.58
C LEU A 110 -4.50 -9.05 -3.43
N GLU A 111 -3.51 -8.50 -4.13
CA GLU A 111 -2.53 -9.28 -4.89
C GLU A 111 -1.38 -9.75 -3.99
N TRP A 112 -1.06 -8.95 -2.98
CA TRP A 112 -0.09 -9.31 -1.94
C TRP A 112 -0.50 -8.73 -0.59
N ARG A 113 -0.21 -9.46 0.48
CA ARG A 113 -0.28 -8.96 1.86
C ARG A 113 0.73 -9.65 2.75
N LEU A 114 1.06 -9.02 3.87
CA LEU A 114 1.79 -9.68 4.94
C LEU A 114 0.96 -10.84 5.51
N PRO A 115 1.56 -12.02 5.76
CA PRO A 115 0.86 -13.14 6.39
C PRO A 115 0.27 -12.81 7.76
N SER A 116 0.86 -11.83 8.45
CA SER A 116 0.43 -11.36 9.77
C SER A 116 -0.73 -10.35 9.74
N TRP A 117 -1.18 -9.92 8.56
CA TRP A 117 -2.33 -9.02 8.44
C TRP A 117 -3.60 -9.83 8.24
N ASP A 118 -4.37 -10.01 9.31
CA ASP A 118 -5.59 -10.82 9.29
C ASP A 118 -6.74 -10.09 8.60
N THR A 119 -7.06 -10.54 7.38
CA THR A 119 -8.18 -10.07 6.58
C THR A 119 -9.24 -11.17 6.38
N ALA A 120 -9.37 -12.09 7.34
CA ALA A 120 -10.28 -13.25 7.28
C ALA A 120 -10.03 -14.18 6.08
N ASN A 121 -8.76 -14.34 5.69
CA ASN A 121 -8.30 -15.17 4.56
C ASN A 121 -8.88 -14.84 3.18
N SER A 122 -9.58 -13.73 3.02
CA SER A 122 -10.14 -13.34 1.72
C SER A 122 -9.12 -12.57 0.89
N ALA A 123 -8.94 -12.98 -0.36
CA ALA A 123 -8.27 -12.17 -1.38
C ALA A 123 -9.05 -10.87 -1.66
N ASN A 124 -10.33 -10.80 -1.30
CA ASN A 124 -11.15 -9.61 -1.47
C ASN A 124 -11.56 -9.06 -0.11
N ILE A 125 -11.24 -7.79 0.16
CA ILE A 125 -11.62 -7.12 1.40
C ILE A 125 -12.59 -5.98 1.11
N THR A 126 -13.46 -5.68 2.08
CA THR A 126 -14.32 -4.50 2.05
C THR A 126 -14.05 -3.66 3.27
N LEU A 127 -13.61 -2.43 3.06
CA LEU A 127 -13.29 -1.46 4.12
C LEU A 127 -14.55 -0.72 4.57
#